data_AF-A0AAJ6UM97-F1
#
_entry.id   AF-A0AAJ6UM97-F1
#
_cell.length_a   1.000
_cell.length_b   1.000
_cell.length_c   1.000
_cell.angle_alpha   90.00
_cell.angle_beta   90.00
_cell.angle_gamma   90.00
#
_symmetry.space_group_name_H-M   'P 1'
#
loop_
_entity.id
_entity.type
_entity.pdbx_description
1 polymer ?
#
loop_
_entity_poly.entity_id
_entity_poly.type
_entity_poly.pdbx_seq_one_letter_code
_entity_poly.pdbx_strand_id
1 'polypeptide(L)'
;MELKLLDSKSSSLSKKAALVARTKSSPFSSFEHSVGVKFSQEFSSCRGVFTKASYLSLKGTFMPKTAISSVDKEKTASENYFYQISTNGAGSSLFSRNVGGVLDACDDEYGGVVVDQDRLPVNPDAFAPMLQVSLSHWKMKGKKGIWLKLPLERSELVPVAVKEGFEYHHAERGYVMLTYWIPEGPCMLPSNATHQVGVGGFVINDKNEVLVVQEKFYAPSFADLWKIPTGFILESEEIYTGAVREVKEETGVDTEFVEVIAFRHAHNLDFDKSDLFFVCMLKPLSAQIKVDNLEIQAAKKLWLICLMHQQYSVWPEGDSL
;
A
#
# COMPACT_ATOMS: atom_id res chain seq x y z
N MET A 1 34.38 -70.54 -4.38
CA MET A 1 33.57 -70.49 -5.61
C MET A 1 33.77 -69.10 -6.18
N GLU A 2 34.48 -69.01 -7.30
CA GLU A 2 34.90 -67.77 -7.95
C GLU A 2 33.73 -66.96 -8.53
N LEU A 3 33.93 -65.64 -8.64
CA LEU A 3 33.87 -64.77 -9.85
C LEU A 3 33.65 -63.32 -9.36
N LYS A 4 34.63 -62.38 -9.36
CA LYS A 4 35.18 -61.58 -10.50
C LYS A 4 34.04 -61.12 -11.44
N LEU A 5 33.87 -59.86 -11.86
CA LEU A 5 34.73 -58.67 -11.95
C LEU A 5 33.87 -57.54 -12.59
N LEU A 6 34.33 -56.28 -12.45
CA LEU A 6 34.19 -55.10 -13.36
C LEU A 6 33.34 -53.90 -12.89
N ASP A 7 34.10 -52.82 -12.68
CA ASP A 7 33.71 -51.41 -12.73
C ASP A 7 33.07 -50.99 -14.07
N SER A 8 32.17 -50.01 -14.02
CA SER A 8 32.19 -48.91 -14.99
C SER A 8 31.37 -47.70 -14.49
N LYS A 9 31.97 -46.50 -14.66
CA LYS A 9 31.38 -45.19 -14.39
C LYS A 9 30.16 -44.94 -15.28
N SER A 10 29.11 -44.32 -14.72
CA SER A 10 28.31 -43.33 -15.46
C SER A 10 27.68 -42.31 -14.51
N SER A 11 27.74 -41.06 -14.94
CA SER A 11 27.21 -39.84 -14.36
C SER A 11 25.68 -39.81 -14.36
N SER A 12 25.05 -39.34 -13.28
CA SER A 12 23.76 -38.65 -13.43
C SER A 12 23.55 -37.58 -12.34
N LEU A 13 22.95 -36.47 -12.79
CA LEU A 13 22.70 -35.22 -12.09
C LEU A 13 21.56 -35.29 -11.05
N SER A 14 21.50 -34.22 -10.26
CA SER A 14 20.34 -33.66 -9.53
C SER A 14 20.22 -34.13 -8.08
N LYS A 15 19.94 -33.30 -7.06
CA LYS A 15 19.35 -31.95 -6.99
C LYS A 15 20.02 -31.19 -5.84
N LYS A 16 20.70 -30.07 -6.13
CA LYS A 16 20.88 -29.01 -5.13
C LYS A 16 19.78 -27.99 -5.40
N ALA A 17 18.74 -28.02 -4.57
CA ALA A 17 17.73 -26.98 -4.54
C ALA A 17 18.39 -25.71 -3.98
N ALA A 18 18.81 -24.82 -4.87
CA ALA A 18 19.15 -23.46 -4.51
C ALA A 18 17.84 -22.66 -4.43
N LEU A 19 17.56 -22.18 -3.23
CA LEU A 19 16.49 -21.25 -2.91
C LEU A 19 16.81 -19.92 -3.63
N VAL A 20 16.22 -19.71 -4.80
CA VAL A 20 16.32 -18.43 -5.52
C VAL A 20 15.17 -17.56 -5.03
N ALA A 21 15.49 -16.62 -4.14
CA ALA A 21 14.62 -15.48 -3.86
C ALA A 21 14.37 -14.75 -5.18
N ARG A 22 13.10 -14.72 -5.63
CA ARG A 22 12.67 -13.87 -6.74
C ARG A 22 12.53 -12.45 -6.20
N THR A 23 13.57 -11.65 -6.31
CA THR A 23 13.45 -10.20 -6.26
C THR A 23 12.97 -9.72 -7.63
N LYS A 24 11.67 -9.41 -7.74
CA LYS A 24 11.11 -8.74 -8.91
C LYS A 24 10.68 -7.33 -8.50
N SER A 25 11.61 -6.38 -8.59
CA SER A 25 11.29 -4.95 -8.47
C SER A 25 11.52 -4.27 -9.82
N SER A 26 10.48 -4.23 -10.65
CA SER A 26 10.08 -3.04 -11.43
C SER A 26 8.68 -3.32 -12.02
N PRO A 27 7.68 -2.44 -11.79
CA PRO A 27 6.29 -2.74 -12.14
C PRO A 27 5.97 -2.62 -13.64
N PHE A 28 6.92 -2.28 -14.53
CA PHE A 28 6.57 -1.82 -15.87
C PHE A 28 6.55 -2.86 -17.01
N SER A 29 6.76 -4.17 -16.78
CA SER A 29 7.04 -5.09 -17.90
C SER A 29 6.08 -6.27 -18.15
N SER A 30 4.83 -6.27 -17.67
CA SER A 30 3.87 -7.29 -18.10
C SER A 30 2.59 -6.67 -18.64
N PHE A 31 2.66 -6.22 -19.90
CA PHE A 31 1.49 -6.07 -20.76
C PHE A 31 1.37 -7.36 -21.58
N GLU A 32 0.64 -8.36 -21.07
CA GLU A 32 0.13 -9.45 -21.89
C GLU A 32 -1.39 -9.30 -21.94
N HIS A 33 -1.93 -8.88 -23.08
CA HIS A 33 -3.26 -9.30 -23.54
C HIS A 33 -3.39 -9.05 -25.05
N SER A 34 -3.47 -10.15 -25.79
CA SER A 34 -3.72 -10.20 -27.22
C SER A 34 -5.23 -10.08 -27.50
N VAL A 35 -5.72 -8.88 -27.79
CA VAL A 35 -6.97 -8.72 -28.55
C VAL A 35 -6.84 -7.48 -29.44
N GLY A 36 -6.73 -7.69 -30.75
CA GLY A 36 -6.72 -6.62 -31.73
C GLY A 36 -8.09 -5.94 -31.80
N VAL A 37 -8.12 -4.63 -31.57
CA VAL A 37 -9.28 -3.78 -31.82
C VAL A 37 -8.85 -2.63 -32.73
N LYS A 38 -9.44 -2.60 -33.93
CA LYS A 38 -9.31 -1.48 -34.87
C LYS A 38 -9.97 -0.24 -34.28
N PHE A 39 -9.23 0.86 -34.19
CA PHE A 39 -9.80 2.17 -33.90
C PHE A 39 -10.66 2.64 -35.08
N SER A 40 -11.97 2.82 -34.85
CA SER A 40 -12.81 3.68 -35.70
C SER A 40 -13.14 4.96 -34.94
N GLN A 41 -12.90 6.09 -35.59
CA GLN A 41 -13.05 7.42 -35.04
C GLN A 41 -14.48 7.94 -35.34
N GLU A 42 -15.41 7.76 -34.41
CA GLU A 42 -16.69 8.50 -34.40
C GLU A 42 -17.07 8.87 -32.96
N PHE A 43 -16.97 10.16 -32.64
CA PHE A 43 -17.52 10.73 -31.42
C PHE A 43 -19.04 10.85 -31.58
N SER A 44 -19.79 10.08 -30.79
CA SER A 44 -21.23 10.31 -30.60
C SER A 44 -21.49 10.88 -29.20
N SER A 45 -22.07 12.07 -29.19
CA SER A 45 -22.50 12.81 -28.00
C SER A 45 -23.82 12.23 -27.51
N CYS A 46 -23.82 11.55 -26.37
CA CYS A 46 -25.05 11.15 -25.67
C CYS A 46 -25.15 11.92 -24.34
N ARG A 47 -26.07 12.89 -24.34
CA ARG A 47 -26.41 13.76 -23.20
C ARG A 47 -27.21 12.97 -22.17
N GLY A 48 -26.56 12.54 -21.09
CA GLY A 48 -27.20 11.91 -19.92
C GLY A 48 -27.76 12.95 -18.95
N VAL A 49 -29.03 12.83 -18.59
CA VAL A 49 -29.73 13.68 -17.63
C VAL A 49 -29.28 13.34 -16.21
N PHE A 50 -28.78 14.33 -15.46
CA PHE A 50 -28.38 14.19 -14.06
C PHE A 50 -29.59 14.18 -13.13
N THR A 51 -29.74 13.12 -12.32
CA THR A 51 -30.57 13.16 -11.11
C THR A 51 -29.70 13.57 -9.91
N LYS A 52 -30.23 14.52 -9.15
CA LYS A 52 -29.56 15.32 -8.11
C LYS A 52 -29.52 14.54 -6.79
N ALA A 53 -28.34 14.11 -6.36
CA ALA A 53 -28.10 13.71 -4.98
C ALA A 53 -27.59 14.93 -4.20
N SER A 54 -28.35 15.36 -3.19
CA SER A 54 -28.07 16.56 -2.40
C SER A 54 -27.09 16.21 -1.28
N TYR A 55 -25.87 16.74 -1.33
CA TYR A 55 -25.00 16.82 -0.16
C TYR A 55 -24.99 18.26 0.35
N LEU A 56 -25.44 18.44 1.60
CA LEU A 56 -25.46 19.72 2.28
C LEU A 56 -24.03 20.20 2.56
N SER A 57 -23.71 21.37 2.02
CA SER A 57 -22.53 22.17 2.33
C SER A 57 -22.71 22.84 3.70
N LEU A 58 -21.72 22.72 4.59
CA LEU A 58 -21.54 23.69 5.67
C LEU A 58 -20.25 24.48 5.44
N LYS A 59 -20.44 25.75 5.06
CA LYS A 59 -19.43 26.80 5.11
C LYS A 59 -19.18 27.21 6.57
N GLY A 60 -17.92 27.29 6.96
CA GLY A 60 -17.47 28.00 8.15
C GLY A 60 -16.16 28.72 7.87
N THR A 61 -16.23 30.04 7.73
CA THR A 61 -15.11 30.95 7.44
C THR A 61 -14.52 31.46 8.76
N PHE A 62 -13.20 31.48 8.95
CA PHE A 62 -12.54 32.64 9.59
C PHE A 62 -11.02 32.73 9.35
N MET A 63 -10.56 33.97 9.22
CA MET A 63 -9.23 34.49 8.86
C MET A 63 -8.22 34.51 10.04
N PRO A 64 -6.90 34.60 9.76
CA PRO A 64 -5.85 34.54 10.78
C PRO A 64 -5.56 35.91 11.43
N LYS A 65 -5.17 35.91 12.71
CA LYS A 65 -4.52 37.06 13.37
C LYS A 65 -3.06 36.73 13.68
N THR A 66 -2.19 37.59 13.18
CA THR A 66 -0.75 37.71 13.48
C THR A 66 -0.51 38.35 14.86
N ALA A 67 0.45 37.84 15.64
CA ALA A 67 1.70 38.57 16.02
C ALA A 67 2.47 37.94 17.23
N ILE A 68 3.72 37.53 16.94
CA ILE A 68 5.03 37.87 17.59
C ILE A 68 5.46 37.27 18.96
N SER A 69 6.60 36.56 18.89
CA SER A 69 7.69 36.29 19.89
C SER A 69 7.41 35.30 21.03
N SER A 70 8.30 34.41 21.51
CA SER A 70 9.76 34.22 21.40
C SER A 70 10.17 32.83 21.96
N VAL A 71 11.20 32.22 21.35
CA VAL A 71 12.29 31.39 21.94
C VAL A 71 12.00 29.98 22.53
N ASP A 72 12.54 28.99 21.81
CA ASP A 72 13.19 27.71 22.16
C ASP A 72 12.63 26.76 23.25
N LYS A 73 12.25 25.56 22.80
CA LYS A 73 12.97 24.30 23.11
C LYS A 73 12.46 23.12 22.28
N GLU A 74 13.40 22.36 21.74
CA GLU A 74 13.21 21.05 21.10
C GLU A 74 12.36 20.11 21.96
N LYS A 75 11.35 19.51 21.33
CA LYS A 75 10.86 18.18 21.68
C LYS A 75 10.26 17.54 20.44
N THR A 76 10.88 16.46 20.01
CA THR A 76 10.39 15.51 19.01
C THR A 76 9.00 15.02 19.42
N ALA A 77 7.99 15.40 18.63
CA ALA A 77 6.63 14.91 18.76
C ALA A 77 6.38 13.93 17.61
N SER A 78 6.16 12.66 17.95
CA SER A 78 5.59 11.68 17.05
C SER A 78 4.12 12.05 16.84
N GLU A 79 3.77 12.44 15.63
CA GLU A 79 2.39 12.72 15.22
C GLU A 79 1.61 11.39 15.15
N ASN A 80 0.77 11.15 16.14
CA ASN A 80 -0.22 10.08 16.13
C ASN A 80 -1.39 10.52 15.25
N TYR A 81 -1.48 9.99 14.03
CA TYR A 81 -2.65 10.14 13.18
C TYR A 81 -3.78 9.25 13.73
N PHE A 82 -4.66 9.85 14.52
CA PHE A 82 -5.99 9.31 14.80
C PHE A 82 -6.90 9.67 13.64
N TYR A 83 -7.58 8.68 13.05
CA TYR A 83 -8.78 8.96 12.26
C TYR A 83 -9.82 9.59 13.20
N GLN A 84 -9.99 10.90 13.09
CA GLN A 84 -10.92 11.67 13.88
C GLN A 84 -12.33 11.48 13.30
N ILE A 85 -13.09 10.52 13.84
CA ILE A 85 -14.55 10.51 13.67
C ILE A 85 -15.08 11.71 14.44
N SER A 86 -15.35 12.80 13.73
CA SER A 86 -15.90 14.02 14.32
C SER A 86 -17.31 13.74 14.86
N THR A 87 -17.45 13.73 16.18
CA THR A 87 -18.72 14.01 16.86
C THR A 87 -18.56 15.34 17.57
N ASN A 88 -19.29 16.35 17.09
CA ASN A 88 -19.39 17.62 17.79
C ASN A 88 -20.22 17.43 19.06
N GLY A 89 -19.61 17.61 20.23
CA GLY A 89 -20.32 17.75 21.50
C GLY A 89 -19.72 16.90 22.61
N ALA A 90 -19.12 17.58 23.58
CA ALA A 90 -18.61 17.09 24.86
C ALA A 90 -19.18 15.73 25.35
N GLY A 91 -18.30 14.74 25.54
CA GLY A 91 -18.60 13.50 26.22
C GLY A 91 -17.35 12.65 26.38
N SER A 92 -16.93 12.44 27.62
CA SER A 92 -15.87 11.52 28.07
C SER A 92 -15.76 10.23 27.25
N SER A 93 -14.54 9.74 26.97
CA SER A 93 -14.29 8.39 26.46
C SER A 93 -14.95 7.35 27.37
N LEU A 94 -16.12 6.84 26.97
CA LEU A 94 -16.91 5.88 27.75
C LEU A 94 -16.32 4.47 27.57
N PHE A 95 -15.10 4.26 28.06
CA PHE A 95 -14.65 2.90 28.36
C PHE A 95 -15.57 2.37 29.46
N SER A 96 -16.33 1.32 29.15
CA SER A 96 -17.24 0.69 30.11
C SER A 96 -16.41 -0.02 31.18
N ARG A 97 -16.12 0.68 32.27
CA ARG A 97 -15.55 0.07 33.47
C ARG A 97 -16.65 -0.75 34.15
N ASN A 98 -16.52 -2.09 34.13
CA ASN A 98 -17.02 -3.08 35.11
C ASN A 98 -17.60 -4.37 34.48
N VAL A 99 -16.80 -5.43 34.52
CA VAL A 99 -17.05 -6.71 35.23
C VAL A 99 -15.65 -7.17 35.67
N GLY A 100 -15.46 -7.61 36.93
CA GLY A 100 -14.13 -8.01 37.42
C GLY A 100 -13.49 -9.05 36.48
N GLY A 101 -12.33 -8.73 35.91
CA GLY A 101 -11.60 -9.63 35.00
C GLY A 101 -11.93 -9.51 33.51
N VAL A 102 -12.81 -8.58 33.08
CA VAL A 102 -13.00 -8.26 31.64
C VAL A 102 -11.99 -7.20 31.20
N LEU A 103 -11.47 -7.33 29.98
CA LEU A 103 -10.56 -6.37 29.35
C LEU A 103 -11.29 -5.05 29.07
N ASP A 104 -10.59 -3.94 29.32
CA ASP A 104 -11.10 -2.61 28.97
C ASP A 104 -11.21 -2.51 27.44
N ALA A 105 -12.37 -2.04 26.96
CA ALA A 105 -12.69 -1.98 25.54
C ALA A 105 -13.79 -0.96 25.25
N CYS A 106 -13.94 -0.58 23.98
CA CYS A 106 -15.05 0.22 23.47
C CYS A 106 -15.78 -0.53 22.35
N ASP A 107 -17.04 -0.15 22.10
CA ASP A 107 -17.85 -0.71 21.03
C ASP A 107 -17.55 -0.01 19.71
N ASP A 108 -17.54 -0.76 18.59
CA ASP A 108 -17.55 -0.18 17.24
C ASP A 108 -18.97 0.05 16.71
N GLU A 109 -19.09 0.70 15.56
CA GLU A 109 -20.38 1.07 14.93
C GLU A 109 -21.17 -0.14 14.39
N TYR A 110 -20.55 -1.32 14.27
CA TYR A 110 -21.09 -2.52 13.65
C TYR A 110 -21.42 -3.64 14.65
N GLY A 111 -21.32 -3.34 15.95
CA GLY A 111 -21.57 -4.27 17.05
C GLY A 111 -20.38 -5.15 17.40
N GLY A 112 -19.18 -4.78 16.96
CA GLY A 112 -17.91 -5.33 17.43
C GLY A 112 -17.34 -4.57 18.63
N VAL A 113 -16.13 -4.94 19.00
CA VAL A 113 -15.42 -4.48 20.19
C VAL A 113 -13.96 -4.20 19.84
N VAL A 114 -13.44 -3.06 20.28
CA VAL A 114 -12.02 -2.70 20.17
C VAL A 114 -11.41 -2.69 21.56
N VAL A 115 -10.44 -3.59 21.80
CA VAL A 115 -9.75 -3.71 23.09
C VAL A 115 -8.78 -2.55 23.28
N ASP A 116 -8.77 -1.97 24.48
CA ASP A 116 -7.85 -0.89 24.85
C ASP A 116 -6.43 -1.44 25.04
N GLN A 117 -5.55 -1.13 24.07
CA GLN A 117 -4.16 -1.56 24.05
C GLN A 117 -3.35 -1.05 25.25
N ASP A 118 -3.70 0.11 25.81
CA ASP A 118 -2.92 0.77 26.88
C ASP A 118 -3.24 0.18 28.25
N ARG A 119 -4.32 -0.61 28.33
CA ARG A 119 -4.82 -1.24 29.56
C ARG A 119 -4.74 -2.76 29.54
N LEU A 120 -3.96 -3.30 28.60
CA LEU A 120 -3.69 -4.72 28.56
C LEU A 120 -2.88 -5.16 29.80
N PRO A 121 -3.20 -6.33 30.37
CA PRO A 121 -2.37 -6.95 31.41
C PRO A 121 -0.93 -7.13 30.94
N VAL A 122 0.02 -6.82 31.82
CA VAL A 122 1.45 -6.94 31.52
C VAL A 122 1.89 -8.39 31.35
N ASN A 123 1.34 -9.30 32.16
CA ASN A 123 1.76 -10.71 32.18
C ASN A 123 0.78 -11.58 31.34
N PRO A 124 1.27 -12.43 30.41
CA PRO A 124 0.51 -13.50 29.78
C PRO A 124 -0.39 -14.33 30.71
N ASP A 125 0.09 -14.67 31.92
CA ASP A 125 -0.66 -15.48 32.89
C ASP A 125 -1.92 -14.78 33.42
N ALA A 126 -1.88 -13.43 33.47
CA ALA A 126 -3.05 -12.63 33.82
C ALA A 126 -3.93 -12.35 32.60
N PHE A 127 -3.32 -12.22 31.42
CA PHE A 127 -4.03 -11.94 30.19
C PHE A 127 -4.94 -13.09 29.74
N ALA A 128 -4.46 -14.33 29.77
CA ALA A 128 -5.23 -15.50 29.32
C ALA A 128 -6.62 -15.64 29.99
N PRO A 129 -6.73 -15.68 31.33
CA PRO A 129 -8.04 -15.80 31.98
C PRO A 129 -8.91 -14.57 31.74
N MET A 130 -8.33 -13.37 31.68
CA MET A 130 -9.10 -12.15 31.38
C MET A 130 -9.67 -12.16 29.96
N LEU A 131 -8.89 -12.61 28.98
CA LEU A 131 -9.33 -12.74 27.60
C LEU A 131 -10.50 -13.73 27.49
N GLN A 132 -10.41 -14.89 28.15
CA GLN A 132 -11.48 -15.90 28.18
C GLN A 132 -12.78 -15.37 28.78
N VAL A 133 -12.69 -14.67 29.93
CA VAL A 133 -13.84 -14.03 30.58
C VAL A 133 -14.43 -12.95 29.67
N SER A 134 -13.59 -12.17 28.99
CA SER A 134 -14.01 -11.11 28.08
C SER A 134 -14.75 -11.66 26.85
N LEU A 135 -14.21 -12.69 26.20
CA LEU A 135 -14.85 -13.35 25.06
C LEU A 135 -16.22 -13.91 25.44
N SER A 136 -16.33 -14.56 26.60
CA SER A 136 -17.60 -15.08 27.12
C SER A 136 -18.61 -13.95 27.37
N HIS A 137 -18.15 -12.85 27.98
CA HIS A 137 -18.97 -11.67 28.25
C HIS A 137 -19.47 -11.01 26.96
N TRP A 138 -18.60 -10.81 25.97
CA TRP A 138 -18.96 -10.22 24.68
C TRP A 138 -19.90 -11.13 23.88
N LYS A 139 -19.70 -12.45 23.93
CA LYS A 139 -20.61 -13.43 23.34
C LYS A 139 -22.01 -13.34 23.94
N MET A 140 -22.14 -13.28 25.27
CA MET A 140 -23.44 -13.10 25.92
C MET A 140 -24.13 -11.77 25.56
N LYS A 141 -23.34 -10.72 25.33
CA LYS A 141 -23.83 -9.41 24.89
C LYS A 141 -24.18 -9.35 23.39
N GLY A 142 -24.04 -10.46 22.66
CA GLY A 142 -24.31 -10.50 21.22
C GLY A 142 -23.33 -9.67 20.39
N LYS A 143 -22.10 -9.49 20.87
CA LYS A 143 -21.03 -8.82 20.12
C LYS A 143 -20.54 -9.71 18.99
N LYS A 144 -19.95 -9.06 17.97
CA LYS A 144 -19.52 -9.73 16.74
C LYS A 144 -17.99 -9.85 16.64
N GLY A 145 -17.35 -8.90 15.95
CA GLY A 145 -15.91 -8.89 15.76
C GLY A 145 -15.17 -8.25 16.91
N ILE A 146 -14.07 -8.85 17.34
CA ILE A 146 -13.20 -8.32 18.39
C ILE A 146 -11.87 -7.94 17.74
N TRP A 147 -11.44 -6.70 17.96
CA TRP A 147 -10.18 -6.15 17.48
C TRP A 147 -9.21 -6.04 18.64
N LEU A 148 -8.05 -6.68 18.51
CA LEU A 148 -6.99 -6.70 19.50
C LEU A 148 -5.70 -6.19 18.89
N LYS A 149 -5.38 -4.92 19.17
CA LYS A 149 -4.12 -4.30 18.79
C LYS A 149 -3.07 -4.60 19.86
N LEU A 150 -2.04 -5.36 19.51
CA LEU A 150 -0.92 -5.66 20.40
C LEU A 150 0.33 -4.90 19.96
N PRO A 151 0.80 -3.92 20.75
CA PRO A 151 2.09 -3.27 20.53
C PRO A 151 3.24 -4.28 20.51
N LEU A 152 4.33 -3.96 19.83
CA LEU A 152 5.52 -4.81 19.72
C LEU A 152 6.07 -5.21 21.10
N GLU A 153 6.01 -4.29 22.07
CA GLU A 153 6.44 -4.48 23.46
C GLU A 153 5.55 -5.46 24.24
N ARG A 154 4.37 -5.79 23.70
CA ARG A 154 3.39 -6.75 24.24
C ARG A 154 3.32 -8.03 23.41
N SER A 155 4.32 -8.30 22.58
CA SER A 155 4.35 -9.46 21.67
C SER A 155 4.22 -10.82 22.37
N GLU A 156 4.60 -10.91 23.66
CA GLU A 156 4.36 -12.07 24.52
C GLU A 156 2.88 -12.45 24.71
N LEU A 157 1.94 -11.52 24.46
CA LEU A 157 0.50 -11.78 24.51
C LEU A 157 -0.03 -12.42 23.22
N VAL A 158 0.72 -12.35 22.11
CA VAL A 158 0.29 -12.88 20.81
C VAL A 158 0.02 -14.38 20.85
N PRO A 159 0.91 -15.25 21.39
CA PRO A 159 0.66 -16.68 21.45
C PRO A 159 -0.55 -17.03 22.32
N VAL A 160 -0.88 -16.20 23.31
CA VAL A 160 -2.06 -16.39 24.16
C VAL A 160 -3.34 -16.08 23.37
N ALA A 161 -3.39 -14.94 22.68
CA ALA A 161 -4.54 -14.57 21.86
C ALA A 161 -4.81 -15.58 20.74
N VAL A 162 -3.75 -16.03 20.03
CA VAL A 162 -3.89 -17.01 18.95
C VAL A 162 -4.41 -18.36 19.47
N LYS A 163 -3.98 -18.80 20.66
CA LYS A 163 -4.52 -20.02 21.29
C LYS A 163 -6.01 -19.92 21.62
N GLU A 164 -6.49 -18.73 21.94
CA GLU A 164 -7.92 -18.46 22.15
C GLU A 164 -8.69 -18.32 20.82
N GLY A 165 -8.02 -18.46 19.67
CA GLY A 165 -8.64 -18.46 18.34
C GLY A 165 -8.61 -17.11 17.62
N PHE A 166 -7.83 -16.14 18.10
CA PHE A 166 -7.57 -14.93 17.32
C PHE A 166 -6.72 -15.24 16.08
N GLU A 167 -7.04 -14.57 14.99
CA GLU A 167 -6.29 -14.64 13.74
C GLU A 167 -5.57 -13.32 13.46
N TYR A 168 -4.47 -13.37 12.73
CA TYR A 168 -3.79 -12.17 12.27
C TYR A 168 -4.63 -11.47 11.20
N HIS A 169 -4.83 -10.17 11.37
CA HIS A 169 -5.43 -9.33 10.34
C HIS A 169 -4.34 -8.56 9.58
N HIS A 170 -3.54 -7.76 10.28
CA HIS A 170 -2.43 -7.00 9.69
C HIS A 170 -1.36 -6.69 10.73
N ALA A 171 -0.21 -6.18 10.28
CA ALA A 171 0.86 -5.75 11.16
C ALA A 171 1.53 -4.50 10.58
N GLU A 172 1.93 -3.62 11.49
CA GLU A 172 2.82 -2.50 11.22
C GLU A 172 4.12 -2.70 11.99
N ARG A 173 5.11 -1.83 11.75
CA ARG A 173 6.42 -1.93 12.43
C ARG A 173 6.31 -1.99 13.96
N GLY A 174 5.30 -1.31 14.52
CA GLY A 174 5.12 -1.17 15.97
C GLY A 174 4.03 -2.03 16.59
N TYR A 175 3.23 -2.78 15.83
CA TYR A 175 2.14 -3.57 16.39
C TYR A 175 1.64 -4.66 15.44
N VAL A 176 0.93 -5.63 16.00
CA VAL A 176 0.10 -6.57 15.24
C VAL A 176 -1.37 -6.39 15.60
N MET A 177 -2.23 -6.39 14.60
CA MET A 177 -3.68 -6.41 14.76
C MET A 177 -4.18 -7.84 14.62
N LEU A 178 -4.84 -8.32 15.67
CA LEU A 178 -5.54 -9.60 15.64
C LEU A 178 -7.05 -9.39 15.69
N THR A 179 -7.78 -10.33 15.10
CA THR A 179 -9.24 -10.33 15.07
C THR A 179 -9.81 -11.66 15.54
N TYR A 180 -10.99 -11.59 16.17
CA TYR A 180 -11.78 -12.76 16.55
C TYR A 180 -13.24 -12.54 16.15
N TRP A 181 -13.86 -13.53 15.49
CA TRP A 181 -15.27 -13.47 15.09
C TRP A 181 -16.10 -14.37 16.01
N ILE A 182 -16.98 -13.77 16.81
CA ILE A 182 -17.84 -14.50 17.77
C ILE A 182 -18.98 -15.29 17.11
N PRO A 183 -19.73 -14.74 16.12
CA PRO A 183 -20.88 -15.43 15.56
C PRO A 183 -20.51 -16.72 14.82
N GLU A 184 -21.42 -17.69 14.82
CA GLU A 184 -21.30 -18.86 13.95
C GLU A 184 -21.50 -18.44 12.48
N GLY A 185 -20.73 -19.05 11.57
CA GLY A 185 -20.79 -18.76 10.13
C GLY A 185 -19.59 -17.97 9.61
N PRO A 186 -19.67 -17.41 8.38
CA PRO A 186 -18.54 -16.71 7.77
C PRO A 186 -18.20 -15.44 8.55
N CYS A 187 -16.90 -15.17 8.68
CA CYS A 187 -16.40 -13.91 9.22
C CYS A 187 -16.75 -12.76 8.27
N MET A 188 -17.40 -11.73 8.81
CA MET A 188 -17.80 -10.54 8.05
C MET A 188 -16.88 -9.33 8.31
N LEU A 189 -15.74 -9.55 8.97
CA LEU A 189 -14.74 -8.50 9.12
C LEU A 189 -14.10 -8.22 7.75
N PRO A 190 -13.82 -6.95 7.42
CA PRO A 190 -13.10 -6.63 6.20
C PRO A 190 -11.74 -7.32 6.23
N SER A 191 -11.27 -7.79 5.07
CA SER A 191 -9.90 -8.29 4.93
C SER A 191 -8.90 -7.14 4.97
N ASN A 192 -7.63 -7.46 5.24
CA ASN A 192 -6.53 -6.51 5.15
C ASN A 192 -6.34 -5.94 3.74
N ALA A 193 -5.53 -4.88 3.63
CA ALA A 193 -5.11 -4.23 2.40
C ALA A 193 -4.59 -5.24 1.36
N THR A 194 -5.39 -5.40 0.30
CA THR A 194 -5.17 -6.34 -0.81
C THR A 194 -4.30 -5.77 -1.93
N HIS A 195 -4.14 -4.45 -1.97
CA HIS A 195 -3.45 -3.75 -3.05
C HIS A 195 -2.27 -2.95 -2.54
N GLN A 196 -1.19 -2.94 -3.33
CA GLN A 196 -0.20 -1.88 -3.31
C GLN A 196 -0.61 -0.81 -4.32
N VAL A 197 -0.27 0.44 -4.04
CA VAL A 197 -0.59 1.56 -4.93
C VAL A 197 0.73 2.17 -5.42
N GLY A 198 0.97 2.03 -6.72
CA GLY A 198 2.08 2.66 -7.41
C GLY A 198 1.62 3.88 -8.20
N VAL A 199 2.57 4.77 -8.49
CA VAL A 199 2.33 5.96 -9.30
C VAL A 199 3.47 6.18 -10.29
N GLY A 200 3.14 6.68 -11.48
CA GLY A 200 4.09 7.11 -12.49
C GLY A 200 3.84 8.55 -12.90
N GLY A 201 4.90 9.35 -12.94
CA GLY A 201 4.86 10.75 -13.35
C GLY A 201 5.13 10.89 -14.86
N PHE A 202 4.08 11.04 -15.66
CA PHE A 202 4.20 11.39 -17.07
C PHE A 202 4.39 12.91 -17.23
N VAL A 203 5.64 13.36 -17.11
CA VAL A 203 5.97 14.79 -17.22
C VAL A 203 6.22 15.16 -18.68
N ILE A 204 5.39 16.03 -19.24
CA ILE A 204 5.50 16.49 -20.63
C ILE A 204 5.52 18.02 -20.70
N ASN A 205 6.39 18.57 -21.55
CA ASN A 205 6.46 20.02 -21.78
C ASN A 205 5.74 20.45 -23.08
N ASP A 206 5.63 21.76 -23.30
CA ASP A 206 4.99 22.33 -24.50
C ASP A 206 5.68 21.98 -25.83
N LYS A 207 6.87 21.37 -25.78
CA LYS A 207 7.63 20.88 -26.94
C LYS A 207 7.41 19.38 -27.21
N ASN A 208 6.51 18.72 -26.49
CA ASN A 208 6.32 17.26 -26.53
C ASN A 208 7.58 16.46 -26.15
N GLU A 209 8.41 17.01 -25.27
CA GLU A 209 9.49 16.27 -24.63
C GLU A 209 9.02 15.73 -23.28
N VAL A 210 9.31 14.46 -23.02
CA VAL A 210 8.94 13.73 -21.81
C VAL A 210 10.16 13.54 -20.93
N LEU A 211 10.00 13.74 -19.62
CA LEU A 211 11.04 13.42 -18.65
C LEU A 211 11.11 11.90 -18.44
N VAL A 212 12.31 11.35 -18.62
CA VAL A 212 12.57 9.93 -18.46
C VAL A 212 13.79 9.69 -17.59
N VAL A 213 13.79 8.54 -16.90
CA VAL A 213 14.83 8.10 -15.98
C VAL A 213 15.32 6.71 -16.35
N GLN A 214 16.52 6.40 -15.89
CA GLN A 214 17.12 5.07 -15.93
C GLN A 214 17.48 4.67 -14.50
N GLU A 215 16.97 3.53 -14.04
CA GLU A 215 17.30 2.97 -12.72
C GLU A 215 18.79 2.61 -12.65
N LYS A 216 19.37 2.72 -11.46
CA LYS A 216 20.74 2.30 -11.16
C LYS A 216 20.85 0.81 -10.85
N PHE A 217 19.80 0.24 -10.27
CA PHE A 217 19.72 -1.17 -9.90
C PHE A 217 18.62 -1.83 -10.71
N TYR A 218 19.01 -2.53 -11.77
CA TYR A 218 18.08 -3.18 -12.68
C TYR A 218 18.43 -4.66 -12.89
N ALA A 219 17.42 -5.47 -13.19
CA ALA A 219 17.67 -6.82 -13.72
C ALA A 219 18.29 -6.70 -15.12
N PRO A 220 19.19 -7.60 -15.54
CA PRO A 220 19.88 -7.50 -16.83
C PRO A 220 18.97 -7.32 -18.05
N SER A 221 17.72 -7.81 -17.98
CA SER A 221 16.69 -7.65 -19.02
C SER A 221 16.21 -6.21 -19.21
N PHE A 222 16.52 -5.29 -18.29
CA PHE A 222 16.12 -3.88 -18.33
C PHE A 222 17.31 -2.93 -18.45
N ALA A 223 18.48 -3.45 -18.82
CA ALA A 223 19.63 -2.61 -19.13
C ALA A 223 19.26 -1.59 -20.22
N ASP A 224 19.62 -0.33 -19.99
CA ASP A 224 19.42 0.79 -20.94
C ASP A 224 17.96 1.14 -21.27
N LEU A 225 17.00 0.65 -20.47
CA LEU A 225 15.60 1.04 -20.61
C LEU A 225 15.35 2.42 -19.97
N TRP A 226 14.76 3.33 -20.75
CA TRP A 226 14.25 4.60 -20.23
C TRP A 226 12.78 4.43 -19.89
N LYS A 227 12.41 4.82 -18.67
CA LYS A 227 11.03 4.80 -18.18
C LYS A 227 10.64 6.18 -17.67
N ILE A 228 9.35 6.38 -17.43
CA ILE A 228 8.89 7.53 -16.65
C ILE A 228 9.31 7.38 -15.18
N PRO A 229 9.46 8.48 -14.41
CA PRO A 229 9.60 8.41 -12.96
C PRO A 229 8.47 7.63 -12.30
N THR A 230 8.78 6.76 -11.34
CA THR A 230 7.78 5.89 -10.71
C THR A 230 8.12 5.58 -9.26
N GLY A 231 7.12 5.51 -8.39
CA GLY A 231 7.30 4.96 -7.06
C GLY A 231 5.99 4.51 -6.42
N PHE A 232 6.02 4.32 -5.11
CA PHE A 232 4.85 3.88 -4.34
C PHE A 232 4.21 5.06 -3.62
N ILE A 233 2.89 5.02 -3.49
CA ILE A 233 2.15 5.95 -2.64
C ILE A 233 2.39 5.57 -1.18
N LEU A 234 2.79 6.55 -0.38
CA LEU A 234 3.00 6.38 1.05
C LEU A 234 1.65 6.26 1.79
N GLU A 235 1.69 5.74 3.02
CA GLU A 235 0.50 5.69 3.86
C GLU A 235 -0.08 7.10 4.07
N SER A 236 -1.39 7.25 3.87
CA SER A 236 -2.10 8.53 3.96
C SER A 236 -1.65 9.61 2.96
N GLU A 237 -0.97 9.22 1.87
CA GLU A 237 -0.58 10.13 0.79
C GLU A 237 -1.61 10.13 -0.35
N GLU A 238 -1.92 11.32 -0.87
CA GLU A 238 -2.75 11.48 -2.06
C GLU A 238 -1.99 11.09 -3.33
N ILE A 239 -2.65 10.42 -4.29
CA ILE A 239 -2.02 9.92 -5.53
C ILE A 239 -1.27 11.02 -6.29
N TYR A 240 -1.87 12.20 -6.44
CA TYR A 240 -1.26 13.30 -7.16
C TYR A 240 -0.05 13.89 -6.43
N THR A 241 -0.10 13.93 -5.10
CA THR A 241 1.03 14.38 -4.26
C THR A 241 2.19 13.42 -4.38
N GLY A 242 1.92 12.11 -4.34
CA GLY A 242 2.94 11.08 -4.57
C GLY A 242 3.57 11.20 -5.96
N ALA A 243 2.77 11.38 -7.02
CA ALA A 243 3.31 11.57 -8.37
C ALA A 243 4.30 12.75 -8.46
N VAL A 244 3.93 13.89 -7.85
CA VAL A 244 4.78 15.10 -7.83
C VAL A 244 6.03 14.87 -6.98
N ARG A 245 5.90 14.22 -5.81
CA ARG A 245 7.02 13.87 -4.92
C ARG A 245 8.02 12.96 -5.63
N GLU A 246 7.57 11.86 -6.22
CA GLU A 246 8.44 10.88 -6.90
C GLU A 246 9.27 11.53 -8.01
N VAL A 247 8.65 12.36 -8.85
CA VAL A 247 9.38 13.11 -9.89
C VAL A 247 10.44 14.02 -9.26
N LYS A 248 10.08 14.72 -8.17
CA LYS A 248 10.99 15.64 -7.50
C LYS A 248 12.16 14.93 -6.86
N GLU A 249 11.93 13.79 -6.22
CA GLU A 249 12.95 12.97 -5.56
C GLU A 249 13.93 12.41 -6.59
N GLU A 250 13.44 11.78 -7.65
CA GLU A 250 14.29 11.13 -8.65
C GLU A 250 15.08 12.13 -9.52
N THR A 251 14.47 13.27 -9.87
CA THR A 251 14.97 14.15 -10.94
C THR A 251 15.22 15.60 -10.53
N GLY A 252 14.78 16.00 -9.33
CA GLY A 252 14.86 17.38 -8.86
C GLY A 252 13.89 18.36 -9.54
N VAL A 253 13.09 17.92 -10.52
CA VAL A 253 12.18 18.77 -11.30
C VAL A 253 10.91 19.05 -10.50
N ASP A 254 10.54 20.33 -10.41
CA ASP A 254 9.26 20.75 -9.84
C ASP A 254 8.16 20.57 -10.88
N THR A 255 7.03 20.01 -10.47
CA THR A 255 5.90 19.74 -11.35
C THR A 255 4.57 20.14 -10.73
N GLU A 256 3.59 20.38 -11.59
CA GLU A 256 2.19 20.57 -11.23
C GLU A 256 1.36 19.41 -11.77
N PHE A 257 0.47 18.87 -10.93
CA PHE A 257 -0.46 17.83 -11.34
C PHE A 257 -1.52 18.36 -12.29
N VAL A 258 -1.79 17.61 -13.36
CA VAL A 258 -2.84 17.92 -14.33
C VAL A 258 -4.01 16.96 -14.18
N GLU A 259 -3.78 15.68 -14.46
CA GLU A 259 -4.82 14.64 -14.40
C GLU A 259 -4.23 13.23 -14.32
N VAL A 260 -5.04 12.24 -13.94
CA VAL A 260 -4.73 10.82 -14.10
C VAL A 260 -5.11 10.40 -15.52
N ILE A 261 -4.15 9.95 -16.31
CA ILE A 261 -4.36 9.60 -17.73
C ILE A 261 -4.60 8.11 -17.96
N ALA A 262 -4.10 7.27 -17.06
CA ALA A 262 -4.29 5.83 -17.12
C ALA A 262 -4.12 5.20 -15.74
N PHE A 263 -4.65 4.01 -15.57
CA PHE A 263 -4.30 3.15 -14.47
C PHE A 263 -4.19 1.69 -14.94
N ARG A 264 -3.43 0.90 -14.21
CA ARG A 264 -3.27 -0.53 -14.42
C ARG A 264 -3.66 -1.27 -13.15
N HIS A 265 -4.37 -2.37 -13.32
CA HIS A 265 -4.58 -3.35 -12.27
C HIS A 265 -3.87 -4.65 -12.66
N ALA A 266 -2.94 -5.11 -11.83
CA ALA A 266 -2.19 -6.34 -12.03
C ALA A 266 -2.28 -7.25 -10.80
N HIS A 267 -2.34 -8.56 -11.03
CA HIS A 267 -2.50 -9.57 -9.98
C HIS A 267 -1.20 -10.35 -9.72
N ASN A 268 -1.14 -11.03 -8.57
CA ASN A 268 -0.08 -11.97 -8.18
C ASN A 268 1.32 -11.35 -8.20
N LEU A 269 1.44 -10.17 -7.59
CA LEU A 269 2.72 -9.51 -7.37
C LEU A 269 3.25 -9.88 -5.99
N ASP A 270 4.12 -9.03 -5.42
CA ASP A 270 4.78 -9.33 -4.16
C ASP A 270 3.76 -9.62 -3.04
N PHE A 271 4.03 -10.70 -2.29
CA PHE A 271 3.22 -11.15 -1.15
C PHE A 271 1.76 -11.48 -1.50
N ASP A 272 1.51 -12.00 -2.72
CA ASP A 272 0.17 -12.35 -3.22
C ASP A 272 -0.80 -11.16 -3.27
N LYS A 273 -0.27 -9.93 -3.25
CA LYS A 273 -1.07 -8.71 -3.41
C LYS A 273 -1.25 -8.35 -4.88
N SER A 274 -2.30 -7.60 -5.14
CA SER A 274 -2.50 -6.95 -6.44
C SER A 274 -1.87 -5.55 -6.42
N ASP A 275 -1.61 -4.99 -7.60
CA ASP A 275 -1.10 -3.63 -7.76
C ASP A 275 -2.11 -2.77 -8.50
N LEU A 276 -2.30 -1.55 -7.99
CA LEU A 276 -2.97 -0.47 -8.68
C LEU A 276 -1.91 0.58 -9.01
N PHE A 277 -1.58 0.72 -10.30
CA PHE A 277 -0.59 1.67 -10.75
C PHE A 277 -1.26 2.80 -11.51
N PHE A 278 -1.09 4.04 -11.05
CA PHE A 278 -1.68 5.24 -11.66
C PHE A 278 -0.65 6.00 -12.47
N VAL A 279 -0.98 6.37 -13.70
CA VAL A 279 -0.16 7.27 -14.52
C VAL A 279 -0.75 8.67 -14.43
N CYS A 280 0.00 9.59 -13.84
CA CYS A 280 -0.39 10.98 -13.68
C CYS A 280 0.33 11.85 -14.71
N MET A 281 -0.42 12.64 -15.47
CA MET A 281 0.16 13.67 -16.31
C MET A 281 0.54 14.88 -15.47
N LEU A 282 1.78 15.33 -15.64
CA LEU A 282 2.38 16.40 -14.87
C LEU A 282 2.97 17.44 -15.82
N LYS A 283 2.86 18.72 -15.44
CA LYS A 283 3.49 19.83 -16.15
C LYS A 283 4.75 20.27 -15.42
N PRO A 284 5.92 20.39 -16.10
CA PRO A 284 7.13 20.86 -15.45
C PRO A 284 7.06 22.36 -15.17
N LEU A 285 7.42 22.75 -13.94
CA LEU A 285 7.58 24.13 -13.50
C LEU A 285 9.04 24.59 -13.55
N SER A 286 9.98 23.65 -13.51
CA SER A 286 11.42 23.91 -13.66
C SER A 286 12.05 23.05 -14.76
N ALA A 287 13.15 23.53 -15.33
CA ALA A 287 13.81 22.87 -16.45
C ALA A 287 15.08 22.10 -16.05
N GLN A 288 15.64 22.40 -14.88
CA GLN A 288 16.91 21.84 -14.42
C GLN A 288 16.67 20.44 -13.86
N ILE A 289 17.38 19.47 -14.44
CA ILE A 289 17.39 18.09 -13.97
C ILE A 289 18.58 17.92 -13.04
N LYS A 290 18.34 17.38 -11.86
CA LYS A 290 19.34 16.98 -10.89
C LYS A 290 18.96 15.59 -10.37
N VAL A 291 19.63 14.59 -10.91
CA VAL A 291 19.43 13.19 -10.53
C VAL A 291 19.81 12.99 -9.07
N ASP A 292 18.94 12.31 -8.32
CA ASP A 292 19.33 11.76 -7.04
C ASP A 292 20.12 10.46 -7.26
N ASN A 293 21.38 10.44 -6.81
CA ASN A 293 22.32 9.35 -7.06
C ASN A 293 22.07 8.10 -6.19
N LEU A 294 20.94 8.06 -5.47
CA LEU A 294 20.49 6.92 -4.67
C LEU A 294 19.96 5.80 -5.58
N GLU A 295 18.84 6.05 -6.27
CA GLU A 295 18.12 5.05 -7.07
C GLU A 295 18.33 5.21 -8.58
N ILE A 296 18.52 6.44 -9.07
CA ILE A 296 18.53 6.75 -10.49
C ILE A 296 19.97 6.92 -11.00
N GLN A 297 20.27 6.29 -12.14
CA GLN A 297 21.55 6.40 -12.83
C GLN A 297 21.61 7.64 -13.70
N ALA A 298 20.52 7.94 -14.42
CA ALA A 298 20.46 9.07 -15.34
C ALA A 298 19.01 9.54 -15.54
N ALA A 299 18.85 10.83 -15.83
CA ALA A 299 17.56 11.41 -16.23
C ALA A 299 17.77 12.40 -17.38
N LYS A 300 16.82 12.42 -18.33
CA LYS A 300 16.86 13.33 -19.48
C LYS A 300 15.46 13.61 -20.01
N LYS A 301 15.37 14.61 -20.89
CA LYS A 301 14.18 14.86 -21.71
C LYS A 301 14.34 14.12 -23.02
N LEU A 302 13.29 13.41 -23.44
CA LEU A 302 13.24 12.67 -24.69
C LEU A 302 11.99 13.08 -25.46
N TRP A 303 12.08 13.28 -26.77
CA TRP A 303 10.89 13.48 -27.59
C TRP A 303 9.92 12.31 -27.42
N LEU A 304 8.62 12.60 -27.27
CA LEU A 304 7.60 11.58 -27.03
C LEU A 304 7.67 10.43 -28.05
N ILE A 305 7.89 10.75 -29.33
CA ILE A 305 8.02 9.75 -30.40
C ILE A 305 9.18 8.77 -30.18
N CYS A 306 10.30 9.24 -29.62
CA CYS A 306 11.45 8.39 -29.33
C CYS A 306 11.16 7.42 -28.17
N LEU A 307 10.42 7.88 -27.14
CA LEU A 307 9.99 7.03 -26.03
C LEU A 307 9.04 5.93 -26.52
N MET A 308 8.10 6.27 -27.40
CA MET A 308 7.19 5.29 -28.01
C MET A 308 7.95 4.23 -28.81
N HIS A 309 8.90 4.63 -29.65
CA HIS A 309 9.72 3.69 -30.43
C HIS A 309 10.56 2.75 -29.57
N GLN A 310 11.09 3.21 -28.43
CA GLN A 310 11.83 2.35 -27.51
C GLN A 310 10.97 1.20 -26.98
N GLN A 311 9.69 1.46 -26.69
CA GLN A 311 8.78 0.40 -26.29
C GLN A 311 8.63 -0.64 -27.40
N TYR A 312 8.42 -0.22 -28.66
CA TYR A 312 8.29 -1.11 -29.83
C TYR A 312 9.51 -2.02 -30.07
N SER A 313 10.73 -1.57 -29.76
CA SER A 313 11.96 -2.37 -29.94
C SER A 313 12.22 -3.41 -28.85
N VAL A 314 11.50 -3.34 -27.72
CA VAL A 314 11.62 -4.30 -26.61
C VAL A 314 10.57 -5.43 -26.73
N TRP A 315 9.55 -5.26 -27.57
CA TRP A 315 8.62 -6.33 -27.92
C TRP A 315 9.31 -7.28 -28.92
N PRO A 316 9.43 -8.59 -28.63
CA PRO A 316 9.83 -9.52 -29.67
C PRO A 316 8.81 -9.41 -30.81
N GLU A 317 9.30 -9.26 -32.04
CA GLU A 317 8.49 -9.49 -33.23
C GLU A 317 7.78 -10.83 -33.01
N GLY A 318 6.46 -10.79 -32.85
CA GLY A 318 5.69 -12.00 -32.64
C GLY A 318 5.95 -12.93 -33.81
N ASP A 319 6.31 -14.18 -33.52
CA ASP A 319 6.27 -15.24 -34.51
C ASP A 319 4.88 -15.19 -35.17
N SER A 320 4.88 -14.78 -36.43
CA SER A 320 3.72 -14.83 -37.30
C SER A 320 3.20 -16.27 -37.34
N LEU A 321 1.96 -16.46 -36.90
CA LEU A 321 1.17 -17.65 -37.28
C LEU A 321 0.89 -17.64 -38.79
#